data_AF-A0A2D6ZP97-F1
#
_entry.id   AF-A0A2D6ZP97-F1
#
_cell.length_a   1.000
_cell.length_b   1.000
_cell.length_c   1.000
_cell.angle_alpha   90.00
_cell.angle_beta   90.00
_cell.angle_gamma   90.00
#
_symmetry.space_group_name_H-M   'P 1'
#
loop_
_entity.id
_entity.type
_entity.pdbx_description
1 polymer ?
#
loop_
_entity_poly.entity_id
_entity_poly.type
_entity_poly.pdbx_seq_one_letter_code
_entity_poly.pdbx_strand_id
1 'polypeptide(L)'
;MYLSPVLIFLLPWLVGSISTYYFSDYSVIFSSLSGTGTWYLSLILIFLIYSLIIFNIQRKSSVDLEVNIKNNLNFNSFSSLVKLLFFAHITIFILSTLYSSGFPLYWVLIGDSRTYADYGIPTLFGLGNLIRAFGLVGSLVLIMYGSKKHKRVGIYAGMYFIFSAFFVELSRGNGAVMLAHPLGFYFLVKKLSFKNISFVSIGFALFIPFFSFLQVLRYSDFDLEKINEQLLNAGITEISSTNIIFTPIALYASTPIMNMDLNLQNAPDFKFSPDKSFSLLLPTFIRTYLSTAEGDREKYGLLVSSAYNTSSFLTPLIIDFGRFGALFIVFIFLSVSGFIYSKAREGSVYYALLWPPFFMSLLFSAFTLYFLALIVVLYPVLLMFCYNFLIRK
;
A
#
# COMPACT_ATOMS: atom_id res chain seq x y z
N MET A 1 -10.35 2.88 -21.92
CA MET A 1 -11.05 2.60 -20.64
C MET A 1 -10.26 3.25 -19.50
N TYR A 2 -10.88 3.66 -18.39
CA TYR A 2 -10.16 4.08 -17.18
C TYR A 2 -10.07 2.89 -16.21
N LEU A 3 -9.02 2.85 -15.39
CA LEU A 3 -8.89 1.80 -14.39
C LEU A 3 -9.94 2.01 -13.30
N SER A 4 -10.81 1.01 -13.08
CA SER A 4 -11.90 1.09 -12.12
C SER A 4 -11.44 0.62 -10.73
N PRO A 5 -12.04 1.13 -9.63
CA PRO A 5 -11.77 0.63 -8.27
C PRO A 5 -12.00 -0.88 -8.13
N VAL A 6 -12.97 -1.46 -8.87
CA VAL A 6 -13.20 -2.91 -8.94
C VAL A 6 -11.97 -3.65 -9.43
N LEU A 7 -11.36 -3.21 -10.53
CA LEU A 7 -10.17 -3.88 -11.07
C LEU A 7 -8.96 -3.75 -10.15
N ILE A 8 -8.79 -2.59 -9.51
CA ILE A 8 -7.69 -2.31 -8.59
C ILE A 8 -7.78 -3.21 -7.36
N PHE A 9 -8.99 -3.39 -6.83
CA PHE A 9 -9.25 -4.32 -5.74
C PHE A 9 -9.09 -5.76 -6.24
N LEU A 10 -9.80 -6.19 -7.28
CA LEU A 10 -9.85 -7.59 -7.70
C LEU A 10 -8.49 -8.18 -8.08
N LEU A 11 -7.63 -7.42 -8.76
CA LEU A 11 -6.39 -7.94 -9.31
C LEU A 11 -5.47 -8.60 -8.25
N PRO A 12 -5.09 -7.95 -7.14
CA PRO A 12 -4.28 -8.60 -6.10
C PRO A 12 -4.99 -9.80 -5.45
N TRP A 13 -6.31 -9.76 -5.26
CA TRP A 13 -7.07 -10.88 -4.70
C TRP A 13 -7.14 -12.09 -5.64
N LEU A 14 -7.36 -11.85 -6.94
CA LEU A 14 -7.36 -12.90 -7.97
C LEU A 14 -5.98 -13.51 -8.11
N VAL A 15 -4.93 -12.68 -8.19
CA VAL A 15 -3.54 -13.16 -8.26
C VAL A 15 -3.24 -14.03 -7.05
N GLY A 16 -3.51 -13.55 -5.83
CA GLY A 16 -3.26 -14.34 -4.63
C GLY A 16 -4.10 -15.61 -4.53
N SER A 17 -5.37 -15.58 -4.94
CA SER A 17 -6.24 -16.76 -4.91
C SER A 17 -5.82 -17.82 -5.95
N ILE A 18 -5.46 -17.38 -7.16
CA ILE A 18 -4.93 -18.25 -8.21
C ILE A 18 -3.58 -18.83 -7.78
N SER A 19 -2.70 -18.02 -7.19
CA SER A 19 -1.44 -18.52 -6.64
C SER A 19 -1.69 -19.54 -5.53
N THR A 20 -2.59 -19.25 -4.59
CA THR A 20 -2.96 -20.18 -3.50
C THR A 20 -3.44 -21.52 -4.06
N TYR A 21 -4.32 -21.50 -5.06
CA TYR A 21 -4.81 -22.70 -5.73
C TYR A 21 -3.70 -23.45 -6.49
N TYR A 22 -2.85 -22.74 -7.23
CA TYR A 22 -1.76 -23.37 -7.97
C TYR A 22 -0.76 -24.04 -7.03
N PHE A 23 -0.40 -23.39 -5.91
CA PHE A 23 0.58 -23.93 -4.97
C PHE A 23 0.02 -24.98 -4.01
N SER A 24 -1.31 -25.13 -3.88
CA SER A 24 -1.88 -26.15 -2.98
C SER A 24 -1.56 -27.58 -3.38
N ASP A 25 -1.31 -27.82 -4.67
CA ASP A 25 -0.94 -29.14 -5.17
C ASP A 25 0.55 -29.46 -4.94
N TYR A 26 1.37 -28.44 -4.63
CA TYR A 26 2.84 -28.54 -4.57
C TYR A 26 3.42 -28.24 -3.18
N SER A 27 2.59 -27.92 -2.19
CA SER A 27 3.06 -27.59 -0.85
C SER A 27 2.08 -28.05 0.22
N VAL A 28 2.62 -28.59 1.30
CA VAL A 28 1.86 -29.02 2.48
C VAL A 28 1.29 -27.82 3.25
N ILE A 29 1.84 -26.62 3.04
CA ILE A 29 1.42 -25.40 3.72
C ILE A 29 0.29 -24.71 2.96
N PHE A 30 0.24 -24.84 1.63
CA PHE A 30 -0.78 -24.21 0.80
C PHE A 30 -2.03 -25.08 0.73
N SER A 31 -3.18 -24.49 1.00
CA SER A 31 -4.48 -25.13 0.87
C SER A 31 -5.37 -24.23 0.02
N SER A 32 -6.23 -24.83 -0.80
CA SER A 32 -7.28 -24.09 -1.47
C SER A 32 -8.16 -23.35 -0.45
N LEU A 33 -8.76 -22.24 -0.89
CA LEU A 33 -9.67 -21.47 -0.06
C LEU A 33 -10.86 -22.33 0.37
N SER A 34 -11.23 -22.23 1.65
CA SER A 34 -12.46 -22.87 2.11
C SER A 34 -13.70 -22.30 1.40
N GLY A 35 -14.81 -23.05 1.48
CA GLY A 35 -16.10 -22.55 0.98
C GLY A 35 -16.51 -21.23 1.65
N THR A 36 -16.20 -21.05 2.93
CA THR A 36 -16.43 -19.81 3.68
C THR A 36 -15.63 -18.65 3.10
N GLY A 37 -14.33 -18.84 2.85
CA GLY A 37 -13.47 -17.81 2.26
C GLY A 37 -13.93 -17.40 0.86
N THR A 38 -14.29 -18.38 0.03
CA THR A 38 -14.76 -18.12 -1.34
C THR A 38 -16.09 -17.37 -1.35
N TRP A 39 -17.04 -17.78 -0.51
CA TRP A 39 -18.31 -17.08 -0.33
C TRP A 39 -18.10 -15.65 0.17
N TYR A 40 -17.20 -15.44 1.13
CA TYR A 40 -16.91 -14.13 1.72
C TYR A 40 -16.31 -13.16 0.70
N LEU A 41 -15.32 -13.61 -0.09
CA LEU A 41 -14.75 -12.80 -1.17
C LEU A 41 -15.77 -12.45 -2.25
N SER A 42 -16.70 -13.38 -2.54
CA SER A 42 -17.79 -13.15 -3.49
C SER A 42 -18.72 -12.03 -3.02
N LEU A 43 -19.05 -11.98 -1.72
CA LEU A 43 -19.86 -10.90 -1.14
C LEU A 43 -19.17 -9.54 -1.20
N ILE A 44 -17.88 -9.49 -0.88
CA ILE A 44 -17.11 -8.24 -0.99
C ILE A 44 -17.09 -7.73 -2.43
N LEU A 45 -16.94 -8.64 -3.40
CA LEU A 45 -17.01 -8.29 -4.81
C LEU A 45 -18.39 -7.71 -5.18
N ILE A 46 -19.48 -8.33 -4.72
CA ILE A 46 -20.83 -7.81 -4.95
C ILE A 46 -20.98 -6.40 -4.38
N PHE A 47 -20.50 -6.15 -3.16
CA PHE A 47 -20.52 -4.82 -2.55
C PHE A 47 -19.71 -3.79 -3.33
N LEU A 48 -18.55 -4.19 -3.83
CA LEU A 48 -17.73 -3.31 -4.66
C LEU A 48 -18.42 -2.96 -5.97
N ILE A 49 -19.00 -3.96 -6.65
CA ILE A 49 -19.77 -3.76 -7.88
C ILE A 49 -20.97 -2.85 -7.60
N TYR A 50 -21.73 -3.12 -6.55
CA TYR A 50 -22.89 -2.34 -6.16
C TYR A 50 -22.53 -0.86 -5.88
N SER A 51 -21.48 -0.62 -5.09
CA SER A 51 -21.00 0.74 -4.81
C SER A 51 -20.63 1.48 -6.12
N LEU A 52 -19.93 0.82 -7.05
CA LEU A 52 -19.59 1.42 -8.32
C LEU A 52 -20.80 1.65 -9.22
N ILE A 53 -21.78 0.75 -9.23
CA ILE A 53 -22.99 0.91 -10.05
C ILE A 53 -23.75 2.15 -9.57
N ILE A 54 -24.00 2.28 -8.27
CA ILE A 54 -24.69 3.46 -7.72
C ILE A 54 -23.97 4.75 -8.10
N PHE A 55 -22.65 4.80 -7.86
CA PHE A 55 -21.90 6.04 -8.07
C PHE A 55 -21.60 6.33 -9.55
N ASN A 56 -21.60 5.33 -10.44
CA ASN A 56 -21.48 5.54 -11.88
C ASN A 56 -22.83 5.87 -12.54
N ILE A 57 -23.95 5.33 -12.07
CA ILE A 57 -25.29 5.72 -12.58
C ILE A 57 -25.58 7.19 -12.27
N GLN A 58 -25.09 7.70 -11.13
CA GLN A 58 -25.29 9.09 -10.73
C GLN A 58 -24.45 10.12 -11.53
N ARG A 59 -23.60 9.69 -12.48
CA ARG A 59 -22.76 10.62 -13.25
C ARG A 59 -23.58 11.44 -14.24
N LYS A 60 -23.62 12.76 -14.02
CA LYS A 60 -24.28 13.72 -14.92
C LYS A 60 -23.49 14.05 -16.20
N SER A 61 -22.16 13.93 -16.20
CA SER A 61 -21.31 14.10 -17.40
C SER A 61 -19.87 13.65 -17.17
N SER A 62 -19.20 13.13 -18.21
CA SER A 62 -17.76 12.85 -18.16
C SER A 62 -16.96 14.09 -18.49
N VAL A 63 -16.19 14.61 -17.53
CA VAL A 63 -15.31 15.77 -17.74
C VAL A 63 -13.90 15.31 -18.10
N ASP A 64 -13.20 16.08 -18.93
CA ASP A 64 -11.77 15.90 -19.14
C ASP A 64 -10.99 16.39 -17.91
N LEU A 65 -10.70 15.43 -17.03
CA LEU A 65 -10.00 15.68 -15.78
C LEU A 65 -8.60 16.29 -16.01
N GLU A 66 -7.93 15.98 -17.12
CA GLU A 66 -6.62 16.56 -17.43
C GLU A 66 -6.71 18.06 -17.67
N VAL A 67 -7.72 18.49 -18.44
CA VAL A 67 -7.97 19.91 -18.71
C VAL A 67 -8.35 20.64 -17.42
N ASN A 68 -9.22 20.06 -16.60
CA ASN A 68 -9.60 20.66 -15.31
C ASN A 68 -8.42 20.86 -14.37
N ILE A 69 -7.53 19.88 -14.27
CA ILE A 69 -6.32 19.98 -13.43
C ILE A 69 -5.43 21.12 -13.91
N LYS A 70 -5.18 21.22 -15.22
CA LYS A 70 -4.37 22.31 -15.81
C LYS A 70 -4.97 23.70 -15.57
N ASN A 71 -6.29 23.82 -15.65
CA ASN A 71 -6.97 25.11 -15.59
C ASN A 71 -7.15 25.64 -14.17
N ASN A 72 -7.32 24.73 -13.20
CA ASN A 72 -7.71 25.07 -11.82
C ASN A 72 -6.55 25.03 -10.82
N LEU A 73 -5.47 24.28 -11.07
CA LEU A 73 -4.31 24.27 -10.18
C LEU A 73 -3.38 25.46 -10.41
N ASN A 74 -2.99 26.14 -9.33
CA ASN A 74 -1.87 27.08 -9.35
C ASN A 74 -0.55 26.32 -9.22
N PHE A 75 0.12 26.09 -10.36
CA PHE A 75 1.39 25.36 -10.39
C PHE A 75 2.54 26.05 -9.63
N ASN A 76 2.50 27.37 -9.42
CA ASN A 76 3.51 28.06 -8.62
C ASN A 76 3.34 27.70 -7.14
N SER A 77 2.12 27.83 -6.60
CA SER A 77 1.78 27.42 -5.23
C SER A 77 2.06 25.93 -5.03
N PHE A 78 1.64 25.09 -5.99
CA PHE A 78 1.85 23.65 -5.94
C PHE A 78 3.34 23.27 -5.95
N SER A 79 4.17 23.95 -6.74
CA SER A 79 5.64 23.80 -6.74
C SER A 79 6.26 24.23 -5.40
N SER A 80 5.80 25.33 -4.81
CA SER A 80 6.24 25.77 -3.49
C SER A 80 5.87 24.77 -2.40
N LEU A 81 4.67 24.18 -2.46
CA LEU A 81 4.26 23.13 -1.54
C LEU A 81 5.15 21.88 -1.66
N VAL A 82 5.43 21.39 -2.87
CA VAL A 82 6.32 20.24 -3.07
C VAL A 82 7.71 20.51 -2.50
N LYS A 83 8.25 21.72 -2.65
CA LYS A 83 9.53 22.10 -2.02
C LYS A 83 9.45 22.09 -0.50
N LEU A 84 8.38 22.65 0.07
CA LEU A 84 8.17 22.65 1.51
C LEU A 84 8.14 21.21 2.05
N LEU A 85 7.39 20.33 1.41
CA LEU A 85 7.30 18.91 1.78
C LEU A 85 8.65 18.19 1.64
N PHE A 86 9.41 18.49 0.59
CA PHE A 86 10.77 17.98 0.41
C PHE A 86 11.69 18.37 1.58
N PHE A 87 11.72 19.66 1.94
CA PHE A 87 12.54 20.13 3.06
C PHE A 87 12.05 19.58 4.41
N ALA A 88 10.73 19.55 4.63
CA ALA A 88 10.15 18.97 5.84
C ALA A 88 10.51 17.48 6.00
N HIS A 89 10.46 16.72 4.91
CA HIS A 89 10.88 15.32 4.92
C HIS A 89 12.37 15.17 5.18
N ILE A 90 13.24 16.00 4.58
CA ILE A 90 14.68 16.00 4.89
C ILE A 90 14.92 16.23 6.38
N THR A 91 14.21 17.18 6.99
CA THR A 91 14.32 17.43 8.43
C THR A 91 13.93 16.19 9.24
N ILE A 92 12.79 15.55 8.94
CA ILE A 92 12.36 14.32 9.61
C ILE A 92 13.38 13.20 9.42
N PHE A 93 13.92 13.06 8.21
CA PHE A 93 14.92 12.06 7.86
C PHE A 93 16.22 12.26 8.66
N ILE A 94 16.72 13.49 8.75
CA ILE A 94 17.92 13.83 9.55
C ILE A 94 17.67 13.53 11.02
N LEU A 95 16.55 13.98 11.59
CA LEU A 95 16.20 13.73 12.99
C LEU A 95 16.08 12.22 13.28
N SER A 96 15.46 11.48 12.37
CA SER A 96 15.33 10.01 12.46
C SER A 96 16.69 9.32 12.42
N THR A 97 17.60 9.81 11.58
CA THR A 97 18.97 9.29 11.45
C THR A 97 19.81 9.56 12.70
N LEU A 98 19.68 10.76 13.27
CA LEU A 98 20.36 11.11 14.52
C LEU A 98 19.83 10.28 15.69
N TYR A 99 18.50 10.16 15.83
CA TYR A 99 17.87 9.35 16.87
C TYR A 99 18.26 7.87 16.79
N SER A 100 18.24 7.32 15.58
CA SER A 100 18.54 5.90 15.37
C SER A 100 20.06 5.63 15.32
N SER A 101 20.92 6.64 15.41
CA SER A 101 22.37 6.50 15.21
C SER A 101 22.73 5.82 13.88
N GLY A 102 22.14 6.31 12.79
CA GLY A 102 22.32 5.82 11.42
C GLY A 102 21.00 5.56 10.68
N PHE A 103 21.10 4.92 9.52
CA PHE A 103 19.97 4.50 8.69
C PHE A 103 20.23 3.10 8.10
N PRO A 104 19.19 2.37 7.65
CA PRO A 104 19.31 0.95 7.29
C PRO A 104 20.40 0.63 6.26
N LEU A 105 20.52 1.41 5.18
CA LEU A 105 21.60 1.20 4.22
C LEU A 105 23.00 1.38 4.82
N TYR A 106 23.18 2.36 5.70
CA TYR A 106 24.44 2.55 6.39
C TYR A 106 24.76 1.37 7.31
N TRP A 107 23.77 0.85 8.05
CA TRP A 107 23.92 -0.32 8.92
C TRP A 107 24.35 -1.56 8.16
N VAL A 108 23.72 -1.85 7.02
CA VAL A 108 24.13 -2.94 6.13
C VAL A 108 25.59 -2.78 5.69
N LEU A 109 26.01 -1.57 5.29
CA LEU A 109 27.37 -1.31 4.80
C LEU A 109 28.45 -1.50 5.88
N ILE A 110 28.13 -1.29 7.16
CA ILE A 110 29.07 -1.47 8.27
C ILE A 110 28.92 -2.82 8.99
N GLY A 111 28.01 -3.69 8.53
CA GLY A 111 27.74 -4.98 9.16
C GLY A 111 27.02 -4.89 10.51
N ASP A 112 26.23 -3.83 10.74
CA ASP A 112 25.43 -3.67 11.95
C ASP A 112 24.15 -4.52 11.86
N SER A 113 23.83 -5.21 12.96
CA SER A 113 22.68 -6.12 13.07
C SER A 113 21.30 -5.44 13.02
N ARG A 114 21.24 -4.11 13.19
CA ARG A 114 19.99 -3.34 13.16
C ARG A 114 19.35 -3.38 11.78
N THR A 115 18.02 -3.38 11.76
CA THR A 115 17.21 -3.46 10.54
C THR A 115 16.32 -2.22 10.37
N TYR A 116 15.60 -2.12 9.25
CA TYR A 116 14.64 -1.02 9.04
C TYR A 116 13.57 -0.91 10.13
N ALA A 117 13.30 -1.97 10.89
CA ALA A 117 12.35 -1.94 12.01
C ALA A 117 12.87 -1.08 13.17
N ASP A 118 14.19 -0.94 13.27
CA ASP A 118 14.90 -0.16 14.29
C ASP A 118 15.11 1.30 13.86
N TYR A 119 14.69 1.66 12.64
CA TYR A 119 14.87 2.99 12.07
C TYR A 119 13.67 3.90 12.31
N GLY A 120 13.96 5.10 12.81
CA GLY A 120 13.03 6.21 12.88
C GLY A 120 12.53 6.51 14.28
N ILE A 121 12.07 7.74 14.47
CA ILE A 121 11.39 8.14 15.70
C ILE A 121 9.93 7.69 15.60
N PRO A 122 9.38 6.96 16.59
CA PRO A 122 7.97 6.58 16.60
C PRO A 122 7.08 7.78 16.27
N THR A 123 6.10 7.60 15.39
CA THR A 123 5.16 8.64 14.90
C THR A 123 5.73 9.64 13.91
N LEU A 124 6.92 10.19 14.13
CA LEU A 124 7.55 11.07 13.14
C LEU A 124 7.83 10.32 11.84
N PHE A 125 8.18 9.04 11.93
CA PHE A 125 8.32 8.19 10.74
C PHE A 125 7.01 8.07 9.94
N GLY A 126 5.87 7.92 10.63
CA GLY A 126 4.55 7.89 9.99
C GLY A 126 4.18 9.21 9.33
N LEU A 127 4.46 10.33 9.99
CA LEU A 127 4.29 11.67 9.44
C LEU A 127 5.20 11.90 8.22
N GLY A 128 6.45 11.45 8.28
CA GLY A 128 7.39 11.46 7.15
C GLY A 128 6.82 10.73 5.95
N ASN A 129 6.27 9.53 6.15
CA ASN A 129 5.63 8.75 5.09
C ASN A 129 4.41 9.47 4.48
N LEU A 130 3.59 10.15 5.27
CA LEU A 130 2.49 10.98 4.77
C LEU A 130 2.99 12.13 3.89
N ILE A 131 3.96 12.90 4.40
CA ILE A 131 4.58 14.01 3.67
C ILE A 131 5.18 13.51 2.35
N ARG A 132 5.86 12.37 2.39
CA ARG A 132 6.47 11.73 1.23
C ARG A 132 5.44 11.28 0.20
N ALA A 133 4.38 10.59 0.63
CA ALA A 133 3.32 10.13 -0.26
C ALA A 133 2.59 11.29 -0.93
N PHE A 134 2.24 12.33 -0.17
CA PHE A 134 1.64 13.54 -0.72
C PHE A 134 2.61 14.28 -1.66
N GLY A 135 3.87 14.42 -1.27
CA GLY A 135 4.93 15.02 -2.05
C GLY A 135 5.24 14.27 -3.36
N LEU A 136 5.09 12.95 -3.39
CA LEU A 136 5.24 12.12 -4.59
C LEU A 136 4.10 12.33 -5.59
N VAL A 137 2.86 12.36 -5.12
CA VAL A 137 1.70 12.74 -5.95
C VAL A 137 1.93 14.13 -6.51
N GLY A 138 2.39 15.07 -5.69
CA GLY A 138 2.70 16.42 -6.13
C GLY A 138 3.81 16.48 -7.18
N SER A 139 4.90 15.75 -6.94
CA SER A 139 6.00 15.61 -7.90
C SER A 139 5.51 15.11 -9.26
N LEU A 140 4.64 14.09 -9.29
CA LEU A 140 4.06 13.58 -10.54
C LEU A 140 3.20 14.62 -11.26
N VAL A 141 2.33 15.34 -10.55
CA VAL A 141 1.50 16.41 -11.13
C VAL A 141 2.36 17.47 -11.80
N LEU A 142 3.45 17.91 -11.13
CA LEU A 142 4.40 18.88 -11.69
C LEU A 142 5.11 18.34 -12.93
N ILE A 143 5.52 17.07 -12.93
CA ILE A 143 6.17 16.42 -14.08
C ILE A 143 5.23 16.35 -15.29
N MET A 144 3.97 15.98 -15.07
CA MET A 144 2.99 15.80 -16.14
C MET A 144 2.52 17.12 -16.73
N TYR A 145 2.27 18.13 -15.89
CA TYR A 145 1.51 19.32 -16.30
C TYR A 145 2.20 20.66 -16.06
N GLY A 146 3.28 20.69 -15.28
CA GLY A 146 4.01 21.93 -14.99
C GLY A 146 4.84 22.46 -16.16
N SER A 147 5.28 23.72 -16.04
CA SER A 147 6.31 24.32 -16.91
C SER A 147 7.66 23.61 -16.77
N LYS A 148 8.64 23.90 -17.64
CA LYS A 148 9.99 23.32 -17.55
C LYS A 148 10.63 23.48 -16.16
N LYS A 149 10.42 24.63 -15.50
CA LYS A 149 10.89 24.89 -14.13
C LYS A 149 10.19 24.00 -13.10
N HIS A 150 8.87 23.84 -13.23
CA HIS A 150 8.06 23.00 -12.34
C HIS A 150 8.41 21.52 -12.50
N LYS A 151 8.58 21.05 -13.73
CA LYS A 151 9.00 19.67 -14.01
C LYS A 151 10.33 19.32 -13.35
N ARG A 152 11.32 20.22 -13.39
CA ARG A 152 12.60 20.01 -12.68
C ARG A 152 12.42 19.81 -11.19
N VAL A 153 11.60 20.65 -10.53
CA VAL A 153 11.28 20.49 -9.11
C VAL A 153 10.65 19.13 -8.83
N GLY A 154 9.66 18.73 -9.63
CA GLY A 154 9.01 17.43 -9.51
C GLY A 154 9.97 16.25 -9.71
N ILE A 155 10.90 16.33 -10.67
CA ILE A 155 11.91 15.29 -10.91
C ILE A 155 12.82 15.13 -9.69
N TYR A 156 13.43 16.22 -9.21
CA TYR A 156 14.38 16.13 -8.09
C TYR A 156 13.70 15.67 -6.79
N ALA A 157 12.54 16.23 -6.46
CA ALA A 157 11.78 15.82 -5.27
C ALA A 157 11.29 14.38 -5.40
N GLY A 158 10.75 13.99 -6.56
CA GLY A 158 10.29 12.62 -6.82
C GLY A 158 11.41 11.59 -6.73
N MET A 159 12.57 11.86 -7.32
CA MET A 159 13.75 10.99 -7.22
C MET A 159 14.20 10.83 -5.76
N TYR A 160 14.28 11.93 -5.00
CA TYR A 160 14.63 11.88 -3.58
C TYR A 160 13.64 11.03 -2.78
N PHE A 161 12.33 11.24 -2.96
CA PHE A 161 11.32 10.49 -2.22
C PHE A 161 11.37 8.99 -2.54
N ILE A 162 11.50 8.60 -3.82
CA ILE A 162 11.65 7.18 -4.21
C ILE A 162 12.97 6.62 -3.65
N PHE A 163 14.07 7.36 -3.80
CA PHE A 163 15.39 6.92 -3.35
C PHE A 163 15.44 6.69 -1.84
N SER A 164 14.90 7.62 -1.05
CA SER A 164 14.81 7.48 0.41
C SER A 164 13.99 6.25 0.83
N ALA A 165 12.85 6.01 0.16
CA ALA A 165 11.95 4.91 0.51
C ALA A 165 12.55 3.52 0.21
N PHE A 166 13.19 3.36 -0.95
CA PHE A 166 13.74 2.07 -1.36
C PHE A 166 15.16 1.82 -0.88
N PHE A 167 16.05 2.78 -1.10
CA PHE A 167 17.48 2.56 -0.93
C PHE A 167 17.96 2.94 0.46
N VAL A 168 17.50 4.06 1.00
CA VAL A 168 18.00 4.53 2.30
C VAL A 168 17.37 3.72 3.44
N GLU A 169 16.04 3.54 3.39
CA GLU A 169 15.30 2.77 4.39
C GLU A 169 15.34 1.25 4.17
N LEU A 170 15.74 0.77 2.98
CA LEU A 170 15.70 -0.65 2.61
C LEU A 170 14.34 -1.33 2.89
N SER A 171 13.26 -0.56 2.84
CA SER A 171 11.91 -1.03 3.14
C SER A 171 11.11 -1.26 1.87
N ARG A 172 11.09 -2.52 1.43
CA ARG A 172 10.39 -2.95 0.22
C ARG A 172 8.90 -2.62 0.24
N GLY A 173 8.24 -2.87 1.37
CA GLY A 173 6.82 -2.57 1.56
C GLY A 173 6.55 -1.07 1.52
N ASN A 174 7.37 -0.27 2.21
CA ASN A 174 7.22 1.19 2.21
C ASN A 174 7.44 1.77 0.81
N GLY A 175 8.49 1.33 0.11
CA GLY A 175 8.74 1.72 -1.28
C GLY A 175 7.57 1.39 -2.21
N ALA A 176 7.00 0.19 -2.10
CA ALA A 176 5.83 -0.21 -2.89
C ALA A 176 4.59 0.68 -2.59
N VAL A 177 4.32 0.97 -1.31
CA VAL A 177 3.28 1.91 -0.87
C VAL A 177 3.51 3.30 -1.46
N MET A 178 4.76 3.80 -1.43
CA MET A 178 5.12 5.11 -1.97
C MET A 178 4.95 5.18 -3.49
N LEU A 179 5.21 4.11 -4.25
CA LEU A 179 4.95 4.07 -5.69
C LEU A 179 3.46 4.00 -6.04
N ALA A 180 2.65 3.31 -5.23
CA ALA A 180 1.23 3.15 -5.51
C ALA A 180 0.45 4.47 -5.48
N HIS A 181 0.85 5.44 -4.64
CA HIS A 181 0.20 6.75 -4.56
C HIS A 181 0.23 7.53 -5.90
N PRO A 182 1.40 7.87 -6.48
CA PRO A 182 1.44 8.56 -7.77
C PRO A 182 0.83 7.71 -8.89
N LEU A 183 0.94 6.37 -8.85
CA LEU A 183 0.24 5.50 -9.81
C LEU A 183 -1.29 5.67 -9.73
N GLY A 184 -1.84 5.81 -8.52
CA GLY A 184 -3.26 6.05 -8.32
C GLY A 184 -3.74 7.34 -8.99
N PHE A 185 -2.97 8.42 -8.86
CA PHE A 185 -3.23 9.67 -9.58
C PHE A 185 -3.10 9.49 -11.10
N TYR A 186 -2.03 8.83 -11.56
CA TYR A 186 -1.77 8.61 -12.98
C TYR A 186 -2.93 7.86 -13.67
N PHE A 187 -3.36 6.72 -13.11
CA PHE A 187 -4.43 5.90 -13.67
C PHE A 187 -5.82 6.52 -13.52
N LEU A 188 -6.00 7.44 -12.57
CA LEU A 188 -7.21 8.24 -12.47
C LEU A 188 -7.32 9.19 -13.67
N VAL A 189 -6.24 9.86 -14.06
CA VAL A 189 -6.28 10.90 -15.10
C VAL A 189 -6.09 10.33 -16.51
N LYS A 190 -5.19 9.37 -16.69
CA LYS A 190 -4.87 8.80 -18.00
C LYS A 190 -5.75 7.58 -18.31
N LYS A 191 -6.22 7.51 -19.56
CA LYS A 191 -6.89 6.32 -20.08
C LYS A 191 -5.89 5.16 -20.17
N LEU A 192 -6.35 3.96 -19.85
CA LEU A 192 -5.65 2.72 -20.17
C LEU A 192 -5.58 2.61 -21.70
N SER A 193 -4.35 2.59 -22.20
CA SER A 193 -3.98 2.29 -23.58
C SER A 193 -3.02 1.11 -23.55
N PHE A 194 -2.92 0.37 -24.66
CA PHE A 194 -1.97 -0.74 -24.76
C PHE A 194 -0.55 -0.29 -24.39
N LYS A 195 -0.12 0.89 -24.87
CA LYS A 195 1.18 1.49 -24.52
C LYS A 195 1.37 1.67 -23.00
N ASN A 196 0.35 2.19 -22.31
CA ASN A 196 0.43 2.41 -20.86
C ASN A 196 0.46 1.08 -20.10
N ILE A 197 -0.35 0.10 -20.54
CA ILE A 197 -0.37 -1.24 -19.94
C ILE A 197 0.99 -1.90 -20.13
N SER A 198 1.54 -1.93 -21.34
CA SER A 198 2.85 -2.53 -21.62
C SER A 198 3.97 -1.86 -20.82
N PHE A 199 3.96 -0.53 -20.71
CA PHE A 199 4.95 0.19 -19.89
C PHE A 199 4.88 -0.21 -18.41
N VAL A 200 3.67 -0.32 -17.86
CA VAL A 200 3.45 -0.74 -16.47
C VAL A 200 3.84 -2.20 -16.28
N SER A 201 3.51 -3.09 -17.21
CA SER A 201 3.89 -4.50 -17.17
C SER A 201 5.41 -4.69 -17.23
N ILE A 202 6.11 -3.94 -18.09
CA ILE A 202 7.58 -3.93 -18.13
C ILE A 202 8.14 -3.41 -16.81
N GLY A 203 7.58 -2.31 -16.29
CA GLY A 203 7.95 -1.76 -14.99
C GLY A 203 7.79 -2.79 -13.87
N PHE A 204 6.70 -3.54 -13.87
CA PHE A 204 6.43 -4.61 -12.90
C PHE A 204 7.41 -5.79 -13.07
N ALA A 205 7.68 -6.21 -14.30
CA ALA A 205 8.64 -7.26 -14.61
C ALA A 205 10.07 -6.90 -14.16
N LEU A 206 10.46 -5.62 -14.23
CA LEU A 206 11.73 -5.11 -13.68
C LEU A 206 11.67 -4.91 -12.17
N PHE A 207 10.50 -4.59 -11.62
CA PHE A 207 10.30 -4.42 -10.19
C PHE A 207 10.48 -5.73 -9.42
N ILE A 208 10.06 -6.87 -9.99
CA ILE A 208 10.21 -8.21 -9.39
C ILE A 208 11.67 -8.53 -9.01
N PRO A 209 12.65 -8.57 -9.96
CA PRO A 209 14.03 -8.88 -9.62
C PRO A 209 14.65 -7.80 -8.73
N PHE A 210 14.23 -6.53 -8.87
CA PHE A 210 14.65 -5.46 -7.97
C PHE A 210 14.17 -5.69 -6.52
N PHE A 211 12.94 -6.16 -6.34
CA PHE A 211 12.35 -6.49 -5.04
C PHE A 211 13.06 -7.68 -4.37
N SER A 212 13.46 -8.67 -5.17
CA SER A 212 14.28 -9.80 -4.71
C SER A 212 15.71 -9.37 -4.39
N PHE A 213 16.31 -8.49 -5.19
CA PHE A 213 17.63 -7.91 -4.90
C PHE A 213 17.66 -7.17 -3.56
N LEU A 214 16.65 -6.35 -3.27
CA LEU A 214 16.53 -5.67 -1.97
C LEU A 214 16.40 -6.65 -0.80
N GLN A 215 15.86 -7.86 -1.02
CA GLN A 215 15.84 -8.90 0.00
C GLN A 215 17.24 -9.37 0.35
N VAL A 216 18.03 -9.70 -0.68
CA VAL A 216 19.40 -10.18 -0.51
C VAL A 216 20.26 -9.11 0.14
N LEU A 217 20.17 -7.87 -0.36
CA LEU A 217 20.93 -6.74 0.19
C LEU A 217 20.62 -6.47 1.67
N ARG A 218 19.40 -6.75 2.14
CA ARG A 218 19.01 -6.56 3.55
C ARG A 218 19.70 -7.53 4.49
N TYR A 219 19.95 -8.76 4.06
CA TYR A 219 20.48 -9.79 4.97
C TYR A 219 21.99 -9.76 5.11
N SER A 220 22.70 -8.90 4.36
CA SER A 220 24.17 -8.72 4.34
C SER A 220 24.99 -9.97 4.01
N ASP A 221 24.36 -11.13 4.08
CA ASP A 221 24.83 -12.44 3.69
C ASP A 221 24.21 -12.77 2.35
N PHE A 222 25.03 -12.85 1.30
CA PHE A 222 24.67 -13.49 0.02
C PHE A 222 24.53 -15.02 0.17
N ASP A 223 24.29 -15.49 1.40
CA ASP A 223 24.36 -16.89 1.75
C ASP A 223 23.06 -17.57 1.34
N LEU A 224 23.11 -18.21 0.17
CA LEU A 224 22.01 -18.93 -0.44
C LEU A 224 21.43 -19.99 0.49
N GLU A 225 22.19 -20.48 1.48
CA GLU A 225 21.75 -21.44 2.48
C GLU A 225 20.61 -20.91 3.36
N LYS A 226 20.64 -19.64 3.79
CA LYS A 226 19.55 -19.05 4.60
C LYS A 226 18.28 -18.84 3.78
N ILE A 227 18.43 -18.49 2.50
CA ILE A 227 17.29 -18.39 1.57
C ILE A 227 16.71 -19.80 1.32
N ASN A 228 17.58 -20.79 1.20
CA ASN A 228 17.19 -22.18 1.03
C ASN A 228 16.44 -22.72 2.26
N GLU A 229 16.91 -22.43 3.47
CA GLU A 229 16.23 -22.81 4.71
C GLU A 229 14.83 -22.18 4.79
N GLN A 230 14.66 -20.93 4.35
CA GLN A 230 13.34 -20.28 4.27
C GLN A 230 12.41 -20.95 3.25
N LEU A 231 12.93 -21.36 2.09
CA LEU A 231 12.17 -22.08 1.05
C LEU A 231 11.82 -23.51 1.48
N LEU A 232 12.71 -24.20 2.20
CA LEU A 232 12.42 -25.52 2.77
C LEU A 232 11.37 -25.41 3.88
N ASN A 233 11.48 -24.41 4.75
CA ASN A 233 10.46 -24.07 5.74
C ASN A 233 9.12 -23.63 5.09
N ALA A 234 9.13 -23.26 3.80
CA ALA A 234 7.95 -23.02 2.98
C ALA A 234 7.26 -24.29 2.47
N GLY A 235 7.87 -25.46 2.69
CA GLY A 235 7.45 -26.70 2.05
C GLY A 235 7.75 -26.72 0.56
N ILE A 236 8.73 -25.95 0.07
CA ILE A 236 9.17 -25.96 -1.33
C ILE A 236 10.47 -26.74 -1.39
N THR A 237 10.38 -27.96 -1.93
CA THR A 237 11.45 -28.96 -1.89
C THR A 237 12.44 -28.87 -3.05
N GLU A 238 12.05 -28.22 -4.16
CA GLU A 238 12.93 -28.05 -5.33
C GLU A 238 13.53 -26.65 -5.38
N ILE A 239 14.87 -26.59 -5.42
CA ILE A 239 15.62 -25.34 -5.51
C ILE A 239 15.92 -25.07 -6.98
N SER A 240 15.35 -24.00 -7.52
CA SER A 240 15.71 -23.48 -8.83
C SER A 240 15.84 -21.97 -8.76
N SER A 241 16.63 -21.37 -9.67
CA SER A 241 16.72 -19.90 -9.80
C SER A 241 15.33 -19.26 -9.98
N THR A 242 14.43 -19.98 -10.64
CA THR A 242 13.02 -19.62 -10.80
C THR A 242 12.32 -19.56 -9.44
N ASN A 243 12.48 -20.58 -8.59
CA ASN A 243 11.85 -20.61 -7.27
C ASN A 243 12.43 -19.51 -6.36
N ILE A 244 13.72 -19.22 -6.40
CA ILE A 244 14.31 -18.12 -5.61
C ILE A 244 13.70 -16.75 -5.98
N ILE A 245 13.40 -16.52 -7.27
CA ILE A 245 12.87 -15.25 -7.77
C ILE A 245 11.35 -15.15 -7.56
N PHE A 246 10.61 -16.20 -7.89
CA PHE A 246 9.14 -16.16 -7.96
C PHE A 246 8.45 -16.61 -6.67
N THR A 247 9.08 -17.49 -5.88
CA THR A 247 8.47 -17.97 -4.63
C THR A 247 8.17 -16.84 -3.67
N PRO A 248 9.08 -15.88 -3.38
CA PRO A 248 8.73 -14.78 -2.48
C PRO A 248 7.45 -14.06 -2.90
N ILE A 249 7.26 -13.82 -4.20
CA ILE A 249 6.07 -13.16 -4.73
C ILE A 249 4.83 -14.01 -4.51
N ALA A 250 4.92 -15.31 -4.82
CA ALA A 250 3.83 -16.25 -4.60
C ALA A 250 3.43 -16.32 -3.12
N LEU A 251 4.40 -16.40 -2.21
CA LEU A 251 4.18 -16.42 -0.76
C LEU A 251 3.51 -15.11 -0.32
N TYR A 252 4.02 -13.96 -0.75
CA TYR A 252 3.43 -12.65 -0.41
C TYR A 252 2.01 -12.51 -0.97
N ALA A 253 1.70 -13.04 -2.15
CA ALA A 253 0.36 -12.96 -2.73
C ALA A 253 -0.62 -13.93 -2.07
N SER A 254 -0.17 -15.13 -1.69
CA SER A 254 -1.04 -16.24 -1.27
C SER A 254 -1.25 -16.29 0.25
N THR A 255 -0.18 -16.12 1.03
CA THR A 255 -0.22 -16.30 2.50
C THR A 255 -1.18 -15.34 3.20
N PRO A 256 -1.35 -14.07 2.81
CA PRO A 256 -2.31 -13.18 3.46
C PRO A 256 -3.76 -13.60 3.25
N ILE A 257 -4.05 -14.23 2.11
CA ILE A 257 -5.38 -14.74 1.74
C ILE A 257 -5.67 -16.01 2.54
N MET A 258 -4.70 -16.90 2.66
CA MET A 258 -4.84 -18.10 3.49
C MET A 258 -5.00 -17.78 4.98
N ASN A 259 -4.19 -16.87 5.51
CA ASN A 259 -4.32 -16.41 6.89
C ASN A 259 -5.71 -15.79 7.12
N MET A 260 -6.22 -15.03 6.17
CA MET A 260 -7.58 -14.48 6.23
C MET A 260 -8.66 -15.57 6.25
N ASP A 261 -8.55 -16.59 5.40
CA ASP A 261 -9.49 -17.71 5.39
C ASP A 261 -9.48 -18.49 6.71
N LEU A 262 -8.29 -18.76 7.26
CA LEU A 262 -8.14 -19.39 8.57
C LEU A 262 -8.83 -18.58 9.68
N ASN A 263 -8.69 -17.26 9.68
CA ASN A 263 -9.38 -16.41 10.64
C ASN A 263 -10.90 -16.36 10.40
N LEU A 264 -11.37 -16.39 9.15
CA LEU A 264 -12.80 -16.46 8.85
C LEU A 264 -13.46 -17.74 9.36
N GLN A 265 -12.80 -18.88 9.17
CA GLN A 265 -13.31 -20.18 9.62
C GLN A 265 -13.50 -20.21 11.15
N ASN A 266 -12.57 -19.60 11.89
CA ASN A 266 -12.58 -19.59 13.35
C ASN A 266 -13.29 -18.38 13.98
N ALA A 267 -13.70 -17.39 13.19
CA ALA A 267 -14.35 -16.19 13.72
C ALA A 267 -15.82 -16.42 14.09
N PRO A 268 -16.31 -15.80 15.17
CA PRO A 268 -17.74 -15.72 15.42
C PRO A 268 -18.41 -14.85 14.34
N ASP A 269 -19.72 -14.98 14.22
CA ASP A 269 -20.53 -14.19 13.28
C ASP A 269 -20.47 -12.69 13.59
N PHE A 270 -20.50 -12.35 14.88
CA PHE A 270 -20.35 -10.98 15.39
C PHE A 270 -19.44 -10.97 16.61
N LYS A 271 -18.62 -9.92 16.70
CA LYS A 271 -17.81 -9.56 17.86
C LYS A 271 -17.69 -8.04 17.89
N PHE A 272 -17.30 -7.46 19.02
CA PHE A 272 -16.94 -6.04 19.08
C PHE A 272 -15.79 -5.84 20.06
N SER A 273 -14.58 -5.85 19.53
CA SER A 273 -13.33 -5.61 20.26
C SER A 273 -12.38 -4.87 19.31
N PRO A 274 -12.58 -3.56 19.06
CA PRO A 274 -11.95 -2.82 17.95
C PRO A 274 -10.43 -2.59 18.10
N ASP A 275 -9.74 -3.37 18.92
CA ASP A 275 -8.38 -3.10 19.37
C ASP A 275 -7.38 -3.26 18.23
N LYS A 276 -7.48 -4.33 17.43
CA LYS A 276 -6.48 -4.62 16.39
C LYS A 276 -6.63 -3.68 15.19
N SER A 277 -7.85 -3.41 14.75
CA SER A 277 -8.20 -2.57 13.61
C SER A 277 -7.91 -1.09 13.88
N PHE A 278 -8.31 -0.58 15.05
CA PHE A 278 -8.15 0.84 15.39
C PHE A 278 -6.75 1.16 15.91
N SER A 279 -5.93 0.17 16.27
CA SER A 279 -4.53 0.40 16.62
C SER A 279 -3.79 1.19 15.53
N LEU A 280 -4.10 0.97 14.25
CA LEU A 280 -3.44 1.63 13.11
C LEU A 280 -3.74 3.14 13.02
N LEU A 281 -4.79 3.62 13.69
CA LEU A 281 -5.12 5.04 13.83
C LEU A 281 -4.27 5.72 14.91
N LEU A 282 -3.60 4.93 15.76
CA LEU A 282 -2.80 5.45 16.84
C LEU A 282 -1.34 5.63 16.40
N PRO A 283 -0.74 6.78 16.73
CA PRO A 283 0.71 6.98 16.70
C PRO A 283 1.45 5.79 17.34
N THR A 284 2.57 5.38 16.76
CA THR A 284 3.32 4.20 17.24
C THR A 284 3.71 4.30 18.71
N PHE A 285 4.06 5.49 19.22
CA PHE A 285 4.38 5.64 20.65
C PHE A 285 3.17 5.36 21.56
N ILE A 286 1.96 5.75 21.13
CA ILE A 286 0.73 5.47 21.87
C ILE A 286 0.44 3.97 21.83
N ARG A 287 0.58 3.34 20.65
CA ARG A 287 0.43 1.88 20.53
C ARG A 287 1.38 1.15 21.45
N THR A 288 2.67 1.46 21.44
CA THR A 288 3.67 0.79 22.28
C THR A 288 3.35 0.94 23.77
N TYR A 289 2.84 2.11 24.19
CA TYR A 289 2.44 2.34 25.56
C TYR A 289 1.21 1.52 25.96
N LEU A 290 0.17 1.48 25.10
CA LEU A 290 -1.07 0.76 25.35
C LEU A 290 -0.95 -0.77 25.20
N SER A 291 -0.10 -1.24 24.28
CA SER A 291 0.06 -2.66 23.94
C SER A 291 1.09 -3.39 24.81
N THR A 292 1.28 -2.98 26.06
CA THR A 292 2.33 -3.48 26.98
C THR A 292 2.22 -4.97 27.36
N ALA A 293 1.31 -5.75 26.77
CA ALA A 293 1.07 -7.16 27.14
C ALA A 293 0.81 -8.16 25.98
N GLU A 294 0.81 -7.76 24.71
CA GLU A 294 0.36 -8.65 23.64
C GLU A 294 1.54 -9.28 22.85
N GLY A 295 1.64 -10.61 22.91
CA GLY A 295 2.63 -11.38 22.13
C GLY A 295 2.40 -11.27 20.62
N ASP A 296 3.46 -11.50 19.82
CA ASP A 296 3.44 -11.30 18.36
C ASP A 296 2.41 -12.14 17.60
N ARG A 297 1.89 -13.22 18.19
CA ARG A 297 0.81 -14.05 17.62
C ARG A 297 -0.53 -13.32 17.54
N GLU A 298 -0.80 -12.36 18.42
CA GLU A 298 -2.09 -11.64 18.40
C GLU A 298 -2.12 -10.48 17.40
N LYS A 299 -0.96 -10.02 16.92
CA LYS A 299 -0.89 -8.88 15.99
C LYS A 299 -1.39 -9.22 14.59
N TYR A 300 -1.23 -10.48 14.17
CA TYR A 300 -1.50 -10.93 12.79
C TYR A 300 -2.67 -11.93 12.68
N GLY A 301 -3.34 -12.21 13.81
CA GLY A 301 -4.36 -13.25 13.88
C GLY A 301 -3.79 -14.66 13.82
N LEU A 302 -4.66 -15.63 13.56
CA LEU A 302 -4.25 -17.00 13.30
C LEU A 302 -3.42 -17.05 12.01
N LEU A 303 -2.25 -17.66 12.07
CA LEU A 303 -1.34 -17.82 10.94
C LEU A 303 -1.29 -19.30 10.54
N VAL A 304 -1.31 -19.55 9.23
CA VAL A 304 -1.09 -20.90 8.68
C VAL A 304 0.35 -21.37 8.96
N SER A 305 1.31 -20.45 8.97
CA SER A 305 2.68 -20.70 9.40
C SER A 305 3.29 -19.45 10.01
N SER A 306 4.11 -19.62 11.06
CA SER A 306 4.88 -18.52 11.66
C SER A 306 5.92 -17.93 10.72
N ALA A 307 6.32 -18.66 9.66
CA ALA A 307 7.18 -18.12 8.61
C ALA A 307 6.47 -17.05 7.76
N TYR A 308 5.13 -17.00 7.80
CA TYR A 308 4.29 -16.13 6.97
C TYR A 308 3.38 -15.24 7.79
N ASN A 309 3.98 -14.18 8.34
CA ASN A 309 3.33 -13.22 9.23
C ASN A 309 2.62 -12.06 8.51
N THR A 310 2.25 -12.21 7.25
CA THR A 310 1.46 -11.19 6.53
C THR A 310 0.00 -11.63 6.46
N SER A 311 -0.93 -10.74 6.80
CA SER A 311 -2.35 -11.03 6.90
C SER A 311 -3.16 -9.97 6.17
N SER A 312 -4.15 -10.34 5.35
CA SER A 312 -4.91 -9.36 4.56
C SER A 312 -5.59 -8.28 5.41
N PHE A 313 -6.05 -7.20 4.77
CA PHE A 313 -6.77 -6.13 5.47
C PHE A 313 -8.03 -6.57 6.21
N LEU A 314 -8.60 -7.72 5.83
CA LEU A 314 -9.79 -8.29 6.47
C LEU A 314 -9.48 -8.87 7.84
N THR A 315 -8.28 -9.42 8.03
CA THR A 315 -7.89 -10.17 9.24
C THR A 315 -8.14 -9.39 10.54
N PRO A 316 -7.62 -8.16 10.72
CA PRO A 316 -7.92 -7.38 11.92
C PRO A 316 -9.41 -7.08 12.07
N LEU A 317 -10.13 -6.83 10.97
CA LEU A 317 -11.57 -6.57 11.01
C LEU A 317 -12.35 -7.82 11.47
N ILE A 318 -11.97 -9.00 10.99
CA ILE A 318 -12.60 -10.28 11.34
C ILE A 318 -12.38 -10.57 12.83
N ILE A 319 -11.18 -10.35 13.34
CA ILE A 319 -10.83 -10.57 14.75
C ILE A 319 -11.62 -9.66 15.67
N ASP A 320 -11.82 -8.40 15.27
CA ASP A 320 -12.46 -7.39 16.10
C ASP A 320 -13.99 -7.43 16.00
N PHE A 321 -14.53 -7.70 14.80
CA PHE A 321 -15.94 -7.51 14.49
C PHE A 321 -16.70 -8.81 14.14
N GLY A 322 -16.00 -9.94 14.01
CA GLY A 322 -16.56 -11.16 13.48
C GLY A 322 -16.82 -11.08 11.97
N ARG A 323 -17.39 -12.15 11.41
CA ARG A 323 -17.60 -12.29 9.95
C ARG A 323 -18.47 -11.17 9.38
N PHE A 324 -19.66 -10.96 9.95
CA PHE A 324 -20.62 -10.01 9.39
C PHE A 324 -20.28 -8.56 9.75
N GLY A 325 -19.73 -8.32 10.93
CA GLY A 325 -19.26 -6.98 11.31
C GLY A 325 -18.12 -6.50 10.41
N ALA A 326 -17.18 -7.38 10.07
CA ALA A 326 -16.11 -7.07 9.12
C ALA A 326 -16.66 -6.75 7.72
N LEU A 327 -17.64 -7.51 7.21
CA LEU A 327 -18.30 -7.22 5.92
C LEU A 327 -18.91 -5.82 5.88
N PHE A 328 -19.59 -5.40 6.96
CA PHE A 328 -20.19 -4.07 7.04
C PHE A 328 -19.14 -2.96 6.96
N ILE A 329 -18.01 -3.10 7.66
CA ILE A 329 -16.92 -2.11 7.62
C ILE A 329 -16.26 -2.07 6.23
N VAL A 330 -16.05 -3.23 5.62
CA VAL A 330 -15.53 -3.33 4.24
C VAL A 330 -16.47 -2.61 3.27
N PHE A 331 -17.78 -2.81 3.39
CA PHE A 331 -18.77 -2.10 2.59
C PHE A 331 -18.62 -0.58 2.71
N ILE A 332 -18.36 -0.05 3.91
CA ILE A 332 -18.09 1.38 4.13
C ILE A 332 -16.83 1.82 3.39
N PHE A 333 -15.70 1.10 3.55
CA PHE A 333 -14.44 1.46 2.88
C PHE A 333 -14.58 1.47 1.35
N LEU A 334 -15.27 0.48 0.80
CA LEU A 334 -15.50 0.37 -0.63
C LEU A 334 -16.45 1.47 -1.14
N SER A 335 -17.49 1.79 -0.37
CA SER A 335 -18.42 2.88 -0.70
C SER A 335 -17.72 4.24 -0.69
N VAL A 336 -16.90 4.53 0.32
CA VAL A 336 -16.10 5.77 0.38
C VAL A 336 -15.12 5.84 -0.79
N SER A 337 -14.44 4.74 -1.11
CA SER A 337 -13.52 4.68 -2.25
C SER A 337 -14.24 4.92 -3.59
N GLY A 338 -15.41 4.29 -3.78
CA GLY A 338 -16.26 4.48 -4.95
C GLY A 338 -16.75 5.92 -5.09
N PHE A 339 -17.17 6.54 -3.98
CA PHE A 339 -17.59 7.94 -3.94
C PHE A 339 -16.46 8.90 -4.32
N ILE A 340 -15.28 8.76 -3.70
CA ILE A 340 -14.10 9.61 -4.00
C ILE A 340 -13.70 9.46 -5.46
N TYR A 341 -13.64 8.22 -5.96
CA TYR A 341 -13.36 7.96 -7.37
C TYR A 341 -14.38 8.67 -8.27
N SER A 342 -15.68 8.49 -8.01
CA SER A 342 -16.73 9.10 -8.83
C SER A 342 -16.65 10.63 -8.82
N LYS A 343 -16.47 11.25 -7.66
CA LYS A 343 -16.32 12.71 -7.55
C LYS A 343 -15.06 13.26 -8.23
N ALA A 344 -13.94 12.55 -8.15
CA ALA A 344 -12.75 12.89 -8.91
C ALA A 344 -13.04 12.83 -10.43
N ARG A 345 -13.79 11.81 -10.83
CA ARG A 345 -14.19 11.53 -12.21
C ARG A 345 -15.30 12.43 -12.76
N GLU A 346 -16.00 13.17 -11.90
CA GLU A 346 -16.86 14.32 -12.22
C GLU A 346 -16.06 15.62 -12.45
N GLY A 347 -14.74 15.59 -12.26
CA GLY A 347 -13.84 16.71 -12.56
C GLY A 347 -13.38 17.52 -11.35
N SER A 348 -13.72 17.09 -10.12
CA SER A 348 -13.25 17.78 -8.91
C SER A 348 -11.77 17.53 -8.65
N VAL A 349 -10.98 18.61 -8.62
CA VAL A 349 -9.53 18.56 -8.37
C VAL A 349 -9.23 18.09 -6.96
N TYR A 350 -10.04 18.48 -5.96
CA TYR A 350 -9.89 18.02 -4.58
C TYR A 350 -9.93 16.50 -4.50
N TYR A 351 -11.00 15.88 -5.03
CA TYR A 351 -11.15 14.43 -4.99
C TYR A 351 -10.10 13.71 -5.85
N ALA A 352 -9.62 14.34 -6.94
CA ALA A 352 -8.54 13.79 -7.74
C ALA A 352 -7.20 13.72 -6.98
N LEU A 353 -6.92 14.72 -6.14
CA LEU A 353 -5.76 14.71 -5.24
C LEU A 353 -5.98 13.82 -4.01
N LEU A 354 -7.22 13.56 -3.61
CA LEU A 354 -7.56 12.68 -2.49
C LEU A 354 -7.56 11.19 -2.85
N TRP A 355 -7.77 10.84 -4.12
CA TRP A 355 -7.84 9.46 -4.61
C TRP A 355 -6.58 8.58 -4.34
N PRO A 356 -5.33 9.07 -4.46
CA PRO A 356 -4.11 8.29 -4.30
C PRO A 356 -4.02 7.36 -3.08
N PRO A 357 -4.27 7.79 -1.83
CA PRO A 357 -4.25 6.91 -0.66
C PRO A 357 -5.32 5.80 -0.70
N PHE A 358 -6.50 6.06 -1.29
CA PHE A 358 -7.56 5.05 -1.45
C PHE A 358 -7.20 4.05 -2.55
N PHE A 359 -6.62 4.52 -3.66
CA PHE A 359 -6.06 3.64 -4.69
C PHE A 359 -5.02 2.69 -4.09
N MET A 360 -4.08 3.22 -3.31
CA MET A 360 -3.04 2.44 -2.64
C MET A 360 -3.67 1.40 -1.69
N SER A 361 -4.67 1.80 -0.90
CA SER A 361 -5.35 0.91 0.04
C SER A 361 -6.11 -0.23 -0.67
N LEU A 362 -6.73 0.05 -1.81
CA LEU A 362 -7.38 -0.97 -2.64
C LEU A 362 -6.34 -1.93 -3.25
N LEU A 363 -5.26 -1.39 -3.81
CA LEU A 363 -4.19 -2.18 -4.46
C LEU A 363 -3.49 -3.12 -3.47
N PHE A 364 -3.28 -2.67 -2.23
CA PHE A 364 -2.65 -3.49 -1.18
C PHE A 364 -3.64 -4.12 -0.21
N SER A 365 -4.94 -4.15 -0.54
CA SER A 365 -5.98 -4.71 0.33
C SER A 365 -5.77 -6.19 0.66
N ALA A 366 -5.17 -6.95 -0.26
CA ALA A 366 -4.79 -8.34 0.00
C ALA A 366 -3.75 -8.48 1.12
N PHE A 367 -3.05 -7.41 1.53
CA PHE A 367 -1.89 -7.50 2.43
C PHE A 367 -2.05 -6.83 3.78
N THR A 368 -2.66 -5.65 3.89
CA THR A 368 -2.70 -4.89 5.16
C THR A 368 -3.85 -3.89 5.19
N LEU A 369 -4.37 -3.58 6.38
CA LEU A 369 -5.42 -2.58 6.61
C LEU A 369 -4.91 -1.14 6.50
N TYR A 370 -4.57 -0.73 5.29
CA TYR A 370 -4.14 0.64 5.00
C TYR A 370 -5.26 1.68 5.13
N PHE A 371 -6.53 1.30 5.00
CA PHE A 371 -7.66 2.24 5.13
C PHE A 371 -7.70 2.97 6.48
N LEU A 372 -7.21 2.33 7.55
CA LEU A 372 -7.11 2.91 8.89
C LEU A 372 -5.68 3.36 9.24
N ALA A 373 -4.72 3.25 8.31
CA ALA A 373 -3.38 3.73 8.57
C ALA A 373 -3.39 5.27 8.62
N LEU A 374 -2.61 5.85 9.54
CA LEU A 374 -2.43 7.30 9.67
C LEU A 374 -2.10 8.00 8.34
N ILE A 375 -1.33 7.36 7.47
CA ILE A 375 -0.99 7.88 6.14
C ILE A 375 -2.22 8.11 5.25
N VAL A 376 -3.29 7.35 5.43
CA VAL A 376 -4.55 7.47 4.67
C VAL A 376 -5.50 8.42 5.38
N VAL A 377 -5.65 8.28 6.70
CA VAL A 377 -6.63 9.05 7.48
C VAL A 377 -6.24 10.53 7.62
N LEU A 378 -4.95 10.83 7.76
CA LEU A 378 -4.46 12.22 7.85
C LEU A 378 -4.27 12.87 6.47
N TYR A 379 -4.31 12.11 5.38
CA TYR A 379 -4.17 12.64 4.02
C TYR A 379 -5.28 13.65 3.65
N PRO A 380 -6.59 13.36 3.85
CA PRO A 380 -7.63 14.35 3.63
C PRO A 380 -7.46 15.63 4.45
N VAL A 381 -6.96 15.50 5.68
CA VAL A 381 -6.70 16.64 6.58
C VAL A 381 -5.61 17.52 6.01
N LEU A 382 -4.45 16.94 5.63
CA LEU A 382 -3.36 17.66 4.98
C LEU A 382 -3.84 18.33 3.68
N LEU A 383 -4.57 17.60 2.84
CA LEU A 383 -5.10 18.14 1.60
C LEU A 383 -6.05 19.31 1.86
N MET A 384 -6.94 19.22 2.84
CA MET A 384 -7.89 20.29 3.19
C MET A 384 -7.16 21.58 3.60
N PHE A 385 -6.11 21.49 4.42
CA PHE A 385 -5.31 22.65 4.81
C PHE A 385 -4.59 23.30 3.62
N CYS A 386 -4.06 22.48 2.71
CA CYS A 386 -3.32 22.99 1.56
C CYS A 386 -4.24 23.42 0.39
N TYR A 387 -5.47 22.90 0.28
CA TYR A 387 -6.28 23.01 -0.94
C TYR A 387 -6.53 24.45 -1.37
N ASN A 388 -6.87 25.34 -0.44
CA ASN A 388 -7.09 26.75 -0.73
C ASN A 388 -5.84 27.43 -1.31
N PHE A 389 -4.65 27.05 -0.83
CA PHE A 389 -3.38 27.54 -1.37
C PHE A 389 -3.10 26.98 -2.77
N LEU A 390 -3.59 25.78 -3.09
CA LEU A 390 -3.38 25.13 -4.39
C LEU A 390 -4.27 25.69 -5.51
N ILE A 391 -5.44 26.24 -5.20
CA ILE A 391 -6.41 26.74 -6.21
C ILE A 391 -6.41 28.26 -6.35
N ARG A 392 -5.92 29.02 -5.36
CA ARG A 392 -5.80 30.48 -5.44
C ARG A 392 -4.72 30.82 -6.46
N LYS A 393 -5.08 31.53 -7.54
CA LYS A 393 -4.19 31.92 -8.63
C LYS A 393 -3.28 33.09 -8.24
#